data_AF-A0A7Y4UHY2-F1
#
_entry.id   AF-A0A7Y4UHY2-F1
#
_cell.length_a   1.000
_cell.length_b   1.000
_cell.length_c   1.000
_cell.angle_alpha   90.00
_cell.angle_beta   90.00
_cell.angle_gamma   90.00
#
_symmetry.space_group_name_H-M   'P 1'
#
loop_
_entity.id
_entity.type
_entity.pdbx_description
1 polymer ?
#
loop_
_entity_poly.entity_id
_entity_poly.type
_entity_poly.pdbx_seq_one_letter_code
_entity_poly.pdbx_strand_id
1 'polypeptide(L)'
;MKRRPEKAFCLLVTGHYANENEALHALRDPFIEDWVEQTGRFRIHQLDSLMIAAGVALGHLIIEQTDENEFVIKSRDPNHPLTARKAFKVAEALRYQAMFDEVEIVPLDEEGDIE
;
A
#
# COMPACT_ATOMS: atom_id res chain seq x y z
N MET A 1 -25.84 12.26 13.16
CA MET A 1 -25.49 10.83 13.16
C MET A 1 -23.98 10.71 13.11
N LYS A 2 -23.33 10.19 14.17
CA LYS A 2 -21.90 9.83 14.07
C LYS A 2 -21.83 8.60 13.16
N ARG A 3 -21.26 8.72 11.96
CA ARG A 3 -20.97 7.55 11.12
C ARG A 3 -20.07 6.64 11.97
N ARG A 4 -20.42 5.36 12.10
CA ARG A 4 -19.45 4.38 12.59
C ARG A 4 -18.24 4.48 11.66
N PRO A 5 -17.00 4.52 12.19
CA PRO A 5 -15.83 4.45 11.32
C PRO A 5 -15.97 3.20 10.46
N GLU A 6 -15.81 3.35 9.15
CA GLU A 6 -15.75 2.19 8.26
C GLU A 6 -14.56 1.34 8.70
N LYS A 7 -14.77 0.03 8.81
CA LYS A 7 -13.71 -0.91 9.22
C LYS A 7 -12.49 -0.74 8.32
N ALA A 8 -11.34 -0.51 8.93
CA ALA A 8 -10.08 -0.36 8.22
C ALA A 8 -9.47 -1.74 7.91
N PHE A 9 -8.65 -1.78 6.88
CA PHE A 9 -7.96 -2.97 6.42
C PHE A 9 -6.50 -2.63 6.12
N CYS A 10 -5.65 -3.64 6.14
CA CYS A 10 -4.29 -3.60 5.63
C CYS A 10 -4.08 -4.74 4.62
N LEU A 11 -2.90 -4.79 4.04
CA LEU A 11 -2.43 -5.95 3.30
C LEU A 11 -1.27 -6.57 4.05
N LEU A 12 -1.38 -7.85 4.38
CA LEU A 12 -0.24 -8.66 4.82
C LEU A 12 0.41 -9.23 3.56
N VAL A 13 1.71 -8.99 3.40
CA VAL A 13 2.44 -9.39 2.20
C VAL A 13 3.73 -10.10 2.58
N THR A 14 4.12 -11.10 1.77
CA THR A 14 5.39 -11.79 1.94
C THR A 14 6.31 -11.52 0.75
N GLY A 15 7.60 -11.35 1.03
CA GLY A 15 8.58 -11.10 -0.01
C GLY A 15 10.01 -11.10 0.50
N HIS A 16 10.93 -11.39 -0.41
CA HIS A 16 12.36 -11.48 -0.12
C HIS A 16 13.04 -10.10 -0.14
N TYR A 17 12.68 -9.24 0.83
CA TYR A 17 13.28 -7.93 1.02
C TYR A 17 14.05 -7.89 2.34
N ALA A 18 15.22 -7.25 2.35
CA ALA A 18 16.08 -7.20 3.52
C ALA A 18 15.53 -6.31 4.65
N ASN A 19 14.67 -5.32 4.32
CA ASN A 19 14.07 -4.39 5.27
C ASN A 19 12.89 -3.62 4.66
N GLU A 20 12.19 -2.87 5.51
CA GLU A 20 11.07 -1.97 5.13
C GLU A 20 11.39 -1.01 4.00
N ASN A 21 12.59 -0.42 3.99
CA ASN A 21 12.92 0.59 2.99
C ASN A 21 13.07 -0.05 1.60
N GLU A 22 13.68 -1.24 1.52
CA GLU A 22 13.75 -2.00 0.28
C GLU A 22 12.36 -2.41 -0.22
N ALA A 23 11.52 -2.95 0.67
CA ALA A 23 10.15 -3.31 0.32
C ALA A 23 9.32 -2.08 -0.12
N LEU A 24 9.57 -0.90 0.47
CA LEU A 24 8.93 0.36 0.09
C LEU A 24 9.38 0.87 -1.27
N HIS A 25 10.66 0.70 -1.61
CA HIS A 25 11.18 1.00 -2.94
C HIS A 25 10.54 0.08 -3.96
N ALA A 26 10.55 -1.23 -3.72
CA ALA A 26 9.89 -2.20 -4.58
C ALA A 26 8.41 -1.84 -4.81
N LEU A 27 7.67 -1.46 -3.75
CA LEU A 27 6.28 -0.98 -3.83
C LEU A 27 6.10 0.21 -4.80
N ARG A 28 7.08 1.10 -4.90
CA ARG A 28 6.95 2.38 -5.61
C ARG A 28 7.49 2.34 -7.03
N ASP A 29 8.55 1.58 -7.28
CA ASP A 29 9.33 1.65 -8.50
C ASP A 29 8.49 1.43 -9.77
N PRO A 30 7.62 0.39 -9.88
CA PRO A 30 6.83 0.18 -11.10
C PRO A 30 5.94 1.37 -11.45
N PHE A 31 5.34 2.01 -10.45
CA PHE A 31 4.45 3.16 -10.65
C PHE A 31 5.21 4.44 -11.01
N ILE A 32 6.42 4.59 -10.47
CA ILE A 32 7.31 5.71 -10.80
C ILE A 32 7.84 5.52 -12.23
N GLU A 33 8.23 4.31 -12.61
CA GLU A 33 8.67 3.95 -13.95
C GLU A 33 7.57 4.25 -14.98
N ASP A 34 6.37 3.71 -14.79
CA ASP A 34 5.20 3.98 -15.65
C ASP A 34 4.95 5.49 -15.83
N TRP A 35 5.08 6.26 -14.75
CA TRP A 35 4.90 7.71 -14.78
C TRP A 35 6.01 8.43 -15.56
N VAL A 36 7.27 8.03 -15.34
CA VAL A 36 8.41 8.60 -16.06
C VAL A 36 8.32 8.27 -17.54
N GLU A 37 7.88 7.07 -17.91
CA GLU A 37 7.64 6.70 -19.31
C GLU A 37 6.57 7.58 -19.96
N GLN A 38 5.49 7.89 -19.24
CA GLN A 38 4.39 8.71 -19.76
C GLN A 38 4.70 10.22 -19.81
N THR A 39 5.46 10.73 -18.84
CA THR A 39 5.61 12.19 -18.62
C THR A 39 7.04 12.71 -18.79
N GLY A 40 8.02 11.83 -18.89
CA GLY A 40 9.44 12.13 -19.06
C GLY A 40 10.17 12.59 -17.80
N ARG A 41 9.50 12.72 -16.64
CA ARG A 41 10.15 13.14 -15.37
C ARG A 41 9.33 12.79 -14.14
N PHE A 42 10.02 12.58 -13.02
CA PHE A 42 9.42 12.40 -11.70
C PHE A 42 10.12 13.27 -10.64
N ARG A 43 9.35 13.74 -9.65
CA ARG A 43 9.79 14.46 -8.46
C ARG A 43 9.06 13.89 -7.25
N ILE A 44 9.74 13.84 -6.10
CA ILE A 44 9.22 13.17 -4.90
C ILE A 44 7.86 13.67 -4.41
N HIS A 45 7.58 14.98 -4.54
CA HIS A 45 6.28 15.57 -4.17
C HIS A 45 5.12 15.09 -5.07
N GLN A 46 5.39 14.32 -6.12
CA GLN A 46 4.38 13.74 -7.01
C GLN A 46 3.92 12.36 -6.54
N LEU A 47 4.53 11.77 -5.51
CA LEU A 47 4.08 10.49 -4.92
C LEU A 47 2.61 10.54 -4.49
N ASP A 48 2.17 11.65 -3.93
CA ASP A 48 0.78 11.84 -3.50
C ASP A 48 -0.19 12.02 -4.69
N SER A 49 0.34 12.23 -5.90
CA SER A 49 -0.42 12.32 -7.15
C SER A 49 -0.46 11.01 -7.93
N LEU A 50 0.45 10.08 -7.63
CA LEU A 50 0.48 8.76 -8.25
C LEU A 50 -0.58 7.87 -7.63
N MET A 51 -1.43 7.28 -8.46
CA MET A 51 -2.52 6.42 -7.99
C MET A 51 -2.14 4.96 -8.22
N ILE A 52 -2.00 4.19 -7.14
CA ILE A 52 -1.87 2.73 -7.21
C ILE A 52 -3.22 2.09 -7.53
N ALA A 53 -4.30 2.67 -7.00
CA ALA A 53 -5.67 2.27 -7.24
C ALA A 53 -6.58 3.48 -7.15
N ALA A 54 -7.78 3.40 -7.75
CA ALA A 54 -8.74 4.50 -7.68
C ALA A 54 -9.05 4.90 -6.23
N GLY A 55 -8.64 6.11 -5.84
CA GLY A 55 -8.82 6.66 -4.48
C GLY A 55 -7.75 6.24 -3.45
N VAL A 56 -6.62 5.68 -3.90
CA VAL A 56 -5.45 5.38 -3.08
C VAL A 56 -4.21 5.94 -3.78
N ALA A 57 -3.65 7.00 -3.20
CA ALA A 57 -2.38 7.56 -3.66
C ALA A 57 -1.22 6.71 -3.14
N LEU A 58 -0.20 6.51 -3.97
CA LEU A 58 0.99 5.74 -3.63
C LEU A 58 1.73 6.36 -2.43
N GLY A 59 1.80 7.70 -2.37
CA GLY A 59 2.40 8.42 -1.24
C GLY A 59 1.67 8.25 0.10
N HIS A 60 0.42 7.77 0.08
CA HIS A 60 -0.36 7.48 1.29
C HIS A 60 -0.11 6.08 1.84
N LEU A 61 0.58 5.20 1.10
CA LEU A 61 0.92 3.88 1.58
C LEU A 61 2.26 3.89 2.33
N ILE A 62 2.27 3.18 3.46
CA ILE A 62 3.47 2.82 4.19
C ILE A 62 3.57 1.29 4.23
N ILE A 63 4.79 0.81 4.42
CA ILE A 63 5.11 -0.59 4.64
C ILE A 63 5.86 -0.69 5.98
N GLU A 64 5.47 -1.65 6.80
CA GLU A 64 6.09 -1.94 8.08
C GLU A 64 6.47 -3.41 8.11
N GLN A 65 7.64 -3.74 8.65
CA GLN A 65 8.12 -5.12 8.72
C GLN A 65 7.59 -5.76 10.00
N THR A 66 6.92 -6.91 9.86
CA THR A 66 6.38 -7.66 10.99
C THR A 66 7.24 -8.88 11.32
N ASP A 67 7.87 -9.50 10.33
CA ASP A 67 8.79 -10.63 10.49
C ASP A 67 9.88 -10.64 9.38
N GLU A 68 10.76 -11.64 9.35
CA GLU A 68 11.94 -11.73 8.46
C GLU A 68 11.59 -11.52 6.97
N ASN A 69 10.44 -11.99 6.51
CA ASN A 69 9.97 -11.82 5.13
C ASN A 69 8.49 -11.38 5.07
N GLU A 70 7.94 -10.89 6.18
CA GLU A 70 6.55 -10.46 6.28
C GLU A 70 6.46 -8.96 6.51
N PHE A 71 5.56 -8.33 5.76
CA PHE A 71 5.35 -6.90 5.81
C PHE A 71 3.86 -6.57 5.80
N VAL A 72 3.52 -5.43 6.38
CA VAL A 72 2.17 -4.88 6.37
C VAL A 72 2.14 -3.60 5.57
N ILE A 73 1.30 -3.56 4.54
CA ILE A 73 1.00 -2.35 3.79
C ILE A 73 -0.30 -1.75 4.32
N LYS A 74 -0.23 -0.50 4.81
CA LYS A 74 -1.40 0.23 5.31
C LYS A 74 -1.39 1.69 4.89
N SER A 75 -2.53 2.36 5.07
CA SER A 75 -2.61 3.80 4.86
C SER A 75 -1.93 4.51 6.01
N ARG A 76 -1.07 5.49 5.69
CA ARG A 76 -0.46 6.38 6.67
C ARG A 76 -1.37 7.52 7.11
N ASP A 77 -2.48 7.76 6.38
CA ASP A 77 -3.42 8.84 6.68
C ASP A 77 -4.66 8.26 7.38
N PRO A 78 -4.85 8.53 8.68
CA PRO A 78 -6.01 8.05 9.44
C PRO A 78 -7.35 8.56 8.92
N ASN A 79 -7.37 9.68 8.18
CA ASN A 79 -8.60 10.22 7.58
C ASN A 79 -8.98 9.47 6.29
N HIS A 80 -8.03 8.73 5.73
CA HIS A 80 -8.16 8.00 4.49
C HIS A 80 -7.70 6.55 4.66
N PRO A 81 -8.33 5.76 5.54
CA PRO A 81 -7.99 4.36 5.71
C PRO A 81 -8.28 3.57 4.43
N LEU A 82 -7.65 2.40 4.32
CA LEU A 82 -8.05 1.43 3.31
C LEU A 82 -9.35 0.77 3.78
N THR A 83 -10.42 1.01 3.02
CA THR A 83 -11.63 0.19 3.13
C THR A 83 -11.38 -1.16 2.45
N ALA A 84 -12.19 -2.18 2.73
CA ALA A 84 -12.09 -3.48 2.06
C ALA A 84 -11.98 -3.37 0.53
N ARG A 85 -12.77 -2.46 -0.07
CA ARG A 85 -12.75 -2.22 -1.51
C ARG A 85 -11.43 -1.59 -1.98
N LYS A 86 -10.86 -0.67 -1.21
CA LYS A 86 -9.57 -0.05 -1.55
C LYS A 86 -8.44 -1.07 -1.39
N ALA A 87 -8.40 -1.80 -0.28
CA ALA A 87 -7.43 -2.86 -0.03
C ALA A 87 -7.45 -3.93 -1.13
N PHE A 88 -8.64 -4.35 -1.58
CA PHE A 88 -8.79 -5.27 -2.71
C PHE A 88 -8.13 -4.76 -3.98
N LYS A 89 -8.38 -3.50 -4.36
CA LYS A 89 -7.78 -2.94 -5.58
C LYS A 89 -6.28 -2.76 -5.47
N VAL A 90 -5.78 -2.41 -4.28
CA VAL A 90 -4.33 -2.36 -4.04
C VAL A 90 -3.75 -3.77 -4.19
N ALA A 91 -4.38 -4.79 -3.59
CA ALA A 91 -3.92 -6.17 -3.70
C ALA A 91 -3.88 -6.67 -5.15
N GLU A 92 -4.90 -6.33 -5.96
CA GLU A 92 -4.90 -6.63 -7.39
C GLU A 92 -3.73 -5.96 -8.12
N ALA A 93 -3.45 -4.70 -7.84
CA ALA A 93 -2.32 -3.99 -8.44
C ALA A 93 -0.97 -4.62 -8.08
N LEU A 94 -0.76 -4.99 -6.81
CA LEU A 94 0.47 -5.64 -6.35
C LEU A 94 0.67 -7.02 -6.98
N ARG A 95 -0.41 -7.81 -7.09
CA ARG A 95 -0.38 -9.12 -7.74
C ARG A 95 -0.10 -9.00 -9.24
N TYR A 96 -0.69 -8.01 -9.91
CA TYR A 96 -0.47 -7.77 -11.33
C TYR A 96 1.01 -7.44 -11.62
N GLN A 97 1.63 -6.67 -10.74
CA GLN A 97 3.05 -6.31 -10.83
C GLN A 97 3.99 -7.40 -10.30
N ALA A 98 3.45 -8.54 -9.82
CA ALA A 98 4.19 -9.67 -9.24
C ALA A 98 5.24 -9.24 -8.19
N MET A 99 4.85 -8.29 -7.33
CA MET A 99 5.78 -7.62 -6.41
C MET A 99 6.08 -8.47 -5.18
N PHE A 100 5.08 -9.17 -4.68
CA PHE A 100 5.15 -9.98 -3.46
C PHE A 100 4.75 -11.41 -3.78
N ASP A 101 5.31 -12.36 -3.04
CA ASP A 101 5.03 -13.79 -3.20
C ASP A 101 3.59 -14.11 -2.76
N GLU A 102 3.17 -13.53 -1.64
CA GLU A 102 1.80 -13.60 -1.13
C GLU A 102 1.26 -12.21 -0.79
N VAL A 103 -0.05 -12.03 -1.01
CA VAL A 103 -0.78 -10.80 -0.69
C VAL A 103 -2.14 -11.17 -0.11
N GLU A 104 -2.31 -10.96 1.18
CA GLU A 104 -3.55 -11.16 1.93
C GLU A 104 -4.14 -9.82 2.37
N ILE A 105 -5.48 -9.74 2.49
CA ILE A 105 -6.18 -8.55 2.97
C ILE A 105 -6.73 -8.86 4.34
N VAL A 106 -6.33 -8.09 5.34
CA VAL A 106 -6.67 -8.36 6.74
C VAL A 106 -7.38 -7.15 7.36
N PRO A 107 -8.45 -7.34 8.15
CA PRO A 107 -9.02 -6.25 8.93
C PRO A 107 -8.04 -5.70 9.97
N LEU A 108 -8.15 -4.40 10.22
CA LEU A 108 -7.50 -3.74 11.35
C LEU A 108 -8.51 -3.51 12.49
N ASP A 109 -8.00 -3.55 13.72
CA ASP A 109 -8.74 -3.21 14.93
C ASP A 109 -8.87 -1.69 15.12
N GLU A 110 -9.41 -1.25 16.27
CA GLU A 110 -9.56 0.19 16.56
C GLU A 110 -8.23 0.90 16.84
N GLU A 111 -7.17 0.15 17.17
CA GLU A 111 -5.82 0.65 17.47
C GLU A 111 -4.95 0.71 16.20
N GLY A 112 -5.39 0.06 15.12
CA GLY A 112 -4.69 0.01 13.84
C GLY A 112 -3.77 -1.21 13.68
N ASP A 113 -3.93 -2.19 14.56
CA ASP A 113 -3.25 -3.47 14.55
C ASP A 113 -4.11 -4.53 13.85
N ILE A 114 -3.50 -5.65 13.47
CA ILE A 114 -4.20 -6.74 12.79
C ILE A 114 -5.14 -7.44 13.80
N GLU A 115 -6.43 -7.57 13.45
CA GLU A 115 -7.43 -8.30 14.25
C GLU A 115 -7.17 -9.82 14.35
#